data_AF-A0ABD1VWP5-F1
#
_entry.id   AF-A0ABD1VWP5-F1
#
_cell.length_a   1.000
_cell.length_b   1.000
_cell.length_c   1.000
_cell.angle_alpha   90.00
_cell.angle_beta   90.00
_cell.angle_gamma   90.00
#
_symmetry.space_group_name_H-M   'P 1'
#
loop_
_entity.id
_entity.type
_entity.pdbx_description
1 polymer ?
#
loop_
_entity_poly.entity_id
_entity_poly.type
_entity_poly.pdbx_seq_one_letter_code
_entity_poly.pdbx_strand_id
1 'polypeptide(L)'
;MLGKNKGVCHSCRQCGHYLPSCPKKKRCRVCGEGFVKWMEVEKKSANRGRLFFCCTNNCGYFKWSDDVGEGSGDYDVGESSAISSGRNAAKDEIEDLSRIFKTLARISEEKDVEISVNVTIRKGKGTAEENNQGNEKTK
;
A
#
# COMPACT_ATOMS: atom_id res chain seq x y z
N MET A 1 -2.64 20.91 -20.20
CA MET A 1 -3.59 21.27 -19.13
C MET A 1 -2.86 21.14 -17.80
N LEU A 2 -2.81 22.20 -17.00
CA LEU A 2 -2.18 22.16 -15.67
C LEU A 2 -3.06 21.26 -14.77
N GLY A 3 -2.49 20.18 -14.22
CA GLY A 3 -3.23 19.28 -13.33
C GLY A 3 -3.88 20.04 -12.16
N LYS A 4 -5.11 19.67 -11.80
CA LYS A 4 -5.96 20.40 -10.82
C LYS A 4 -5.36 20.50 -9.41
N ASN A 5 -4.29 19.75 -9.12
CA ASN A 5 -3.66 19.67 -7.81
C ASN A 5 -2.33 20.45 -7.69
N LYS A 6 -2.02 21.35 -8.64
CA LYS A 6 -0.83 22.20 -8.52
C LYS A 6 -0.99 23.20 -7.37
N GLY A 7 0.02 23.28 -6.49
CA GLY A 7 0.08 24.23 -5.39
C GLY A 7 -0.69 23.85 -4.12
N VAL A 8 -1.24 22.63 -4.07
CA VAL A 8 -1.95 22.11 -2.90
C VAL A 8 -1.08 21.09 -2.16
N CYS A 9 -1.00 21.20 -0.84
CA CYS A 9 -0.28 20.24 -0.03
C CYS A 9 -0.98 18.87 -0.04
N HIS A 10 -0.28 17.81 -0.46
CA HIS A 10 -0.85 16.46 -0.47
C HIS A 10 -0.98 15.83 0.93
N SER A 11 -0.66 16.51 2.04
CA SER A 11 -0.93 15.96 3.38
C SER A 11 -2.16 16.56 4.05
N CYS A 12 -2.32 17.88 3.96
CA CYS A 12 -3.40 18.62 4.62
C CYS A 12 -4.34 19.35 3.66
N ARG A 13 -4.07 19.29 2.35
CA ARG A 13 -4.81 19.97 1.27
C ARG A 13 -4.90 21.49 1.39
N GLN A 14 -4.06 22.12 2.21
CA GLN A 14 -3.93 23.57 2.28
C GLN A 14 -2.97 24.08 1.20
N CYS A 15 -3.21 25.28 0.68
CA CYS A 15 -2.31 25.96 -0.25
C CYS A 15 -1.10 26.58 0.48
N GLY A 16 -0.09 26.98 -0.30
CA GLY A 16 1.08 27.71 0.21
C GLY A 16 2.25 26.85 0.68
N HIS A 17 2.11 25.53 0.71
CA HIS A 17 3.22 24.60 0.96
C HIS A 17 2.98 23.24 0.30
N TYR A 18 4.05 22.44 0.24
CA TYR A 18 4.02 21.06 -0.29
C TYR A 18 4.21 20.03 0.83
N LEU A 19 3.95 18.76 0.52
CA LEU A 19 4.08 17.64 1.45
C LEU A 19 5.41 17.63 2.25
N PRO A 20 6.60 17.86 1.67
CA PRO A 20 7.86 17.86 2.43
C PRO A 20 7.89 18.89 3.56
N SER A 21 7.28 20.05 3.36
CA SER A 21 7.25 21.18 4.31
C SER A 21 5.97 21.24 5.15
N CYS A 22 5.08 20.24 5.03
CA CYS A 22 3.82 20.27 5.74
C CYS A 22 3.99 19.97 7.24
N PRO A 23 3.57 20.88 8.15
CA PRO A 23 3.65 20.63 9.59
C PRO A 23 2.63 19.58 10.06
N LYS A 24 1.58 19.34 9.26
CA LYS A 24 0.49 18.39 9.57
C LYS A 24 0.72 17.01 8.95
N LYS A 25 1.91 16.73 8.40
CA LYS A 25 2.17 15.43 7.76
C LYS A 25 2.20 14.31 8.78
N LYS A 26 1.45 13.24 8.51
CA LYS A 26 1.38 12.05 9.37
C LYS A 26 2.28 10.97 8.80
N ARG A 27 3.04 10.29 9.67
CA ARG A 27 3.76 9.07 9.27
C ARG A 27 2.77 7.96 8.91
N CYS A 28 3.16 7.13 7.95
CA CYS A 28 2.42 5.95 7.57
C CYS A 28 2.42 4.96 8.74
N ARG A 29 1.23 4.48 9.14
CA ARG A 29 1.10 3.51 10.23
C ARG A 29 1.52 2.10 9.86
N VAL A 30 1.62 1.80 8.56
CA VAL A 30 1.98 0.47 8.05
C VAL A 30 3.50 0.29 8.04
N CYS A 31 4.25 1.17 7.37
CA CYS A 31 5.72 1.05 7.27
C CYS A 31 6.52 1.91 8.25
N GLY A 32 5.93 2.95 8.86
CA GLY A 32 6.64 3.88 9.77
C GLY A 32 7.63 4.84 9.08
N GLU A 33 8.12 4.52 7.89
CA GLU A 33 9.14 5.30 7.16
C GLU A 33 8.54 6.38 6.27
N GLY A 34 7.43 6.08 5.57
CA GLY A 34 6.77 7.00 4.66
C GLY A 34 5.79 7.96 5.35
N PHE A 35 5.25 8.91 4.58
CA PHE A 35 4.18 9.80 5.01
C PHE A 35 2.86 9.43 4.31
N VAL A 36 1.75 9.72 4.98
CA VAL A 36 0.42 9.63 4.37
C VAL A 36 0.19 10.84 3.48
N LYS A 37 -0.14 10.59 2.22
CA LYS A 37 -0.52 11.61 1.23
C LYS A 37 -1.89 11.32 0.64
N TRP A 38 -2.58 12.38 0.25
CA TRP A 38 -3.82 12.42 -0.49
C TRP A 38 -3.51 12.35 -1.98
N MET A 39 -4.29 11.55 -2.70
CA MET A 39 -4.25 11.41 -4.13
C MET A 39 -5.68 11.41 -4.67
N GLU A 40 -5.85 11.88 -5.90
CA GLU A 40 -7.13 11.90 -6.60
C GLU A 40 -7.07 10.91 -7.77
N VAL A 41 -8.15 10.17 -8.00
CA VAL A 41 -8.24 9.27 -9.14
C VAL A 41 -8.45 10.08 -10.42
N GLU A 42 -7.40 10.23 -11.23
CA GLU A 42 -7.50 10.91 -12.53
C GLU A 42 -8.01 10.00 -13.65
N LYS A 43 -7.84 8.68 -13.49
CA LYS A 43 -8.25 7.67 -14.49
C LYS A 43 -9.75 7.75 -14.73
N LYS A 44 -10.16 7.64 -16.00
CA LYS A 44 -11.58 7.61 -16.41
C LYS A 44 -12.25 6.31 -15.95
N SER A 45 -12.77 6.32 -14.73
CA SER A 45 -13.53 5.23 -14.11
C SER A 45 -14.71 5.79 -13.30
N ALA A 46 -15.56 4.93 -12.75
CA ALA A 46 -16.61 5.33 -11.82
C ALA A 46 -16.08 6.07 -10.57
N ASN A 47 -14.80 5.89 -10.24
CA ASN A 47 -14.15 6.53 -9.10
C ASN A 47 -13.38 7.79 -9.45
N ARG A 48 -13.47 8.29 -10.70
CA ARG A 48 -12.75 9.48 -11.12
C ARG A 48 -13.10 10.67 -10.21
N GLY A 49 -12.07 11.35 -9.71
CA GLY A 49 -12.21 12.47 -8.79
C GLY A 49 -12.33 12.08 -7.32
N ARG A 50 -12.50 10.79 -6.97
CA ARG A 50 -12.48 10.35 -5.57
C ARG A 50 -11.06 10.49 -5.00
N LEU A 51 -11.02 10.84 -3.72
CA LEU A 51 -9.77 11.02 -2.97
C LEU A 51 -9.43 9.76 -2.19
N PHE A 52 -8.14 9.45 -2.12
CA PHE A 52 -7.64 8.35 -1.32
C PHE A 52 -6.32 8.72 -0.65
N PHE A 53 -6.06 8.07 0.48
CA PHE A 53 -4.81 8.10 1.20
C PHE A 53 -3.89 6.99 0.71
N CYS A 54 -2.61 7.29 0.51
CA CYS A 54 -1.58 6.29 0.28
C CYS A 54 -0.25 6.68 0.94
N CYS A 55 0.65 5.71 1.06
CA CYS A 55 2.02 5.95 1.55
C CYS A 55 2.93 6.52 0.47
N THR A 56 3.86 7.40 0.83
CA THR A 56 4.93 7.86 -0.08
C THR A 56 5.91 6.76 -0.48
N ASN A 57 6.10 5.75 0.35
CA ASN A 57 7.08 4.66 0.13
C ASN A 57 6.44 3.41 -0.51
N ASN A 58 5.23 3.52 -1.05
CA ASN A 58 4.52 2.42 -1.74
C ASN A 58 4.40 1.11 -0.94
N CYS A 59 4.32 1.17 0.39
CA CYS A 59 4.21 -0.01 1.27
C CYS A 59 2.83 -0.70 1.25
N GLY A 60 2.00 -0.47 0.23
CA GLY A 60 0.65 -1.02 0.13
C GLY A 60 -0.44 -0.31 0.95
N TYR A 61 -0.13 0.66 1.81
CA TYR A 61 -1.16 1.42 2.53
C TYR A 61 -2.08 2.17 1.56
N PHE A 62 -3.38 1.89 1.65
CA PHE A 62 -4.44 2.51 0.86
C PHE A 62 -5.70 2.67 1.73
N LYS A 63 -6.34 3.84 1.70
CA LYS A 63 -7.65 4.07 2.34
C LYS A 63 -8.43 5.12 1.55
N TRP A 64 -9.72 4.89 1.28
CA TRP A 64 -10.58 5.94 0.70
C TRP A 64 -10.75 7.11 1.67
N SER A 65 -10.89 8.33 1.14
CA SER A 65 -11.09 9.54 1.94
C SER A 65 -12.55 9.76 2.36
N ASP A 66 -13.45 8.88 1.93
CA ASP A 66 -14.90 9.11 1.94
C ASP A 66 -15.53 9.09 3.35
N ASP A 67 -14.71 8.95 4.39
CA ASP A 67 -15.11 9.11 5.80
C ASP A 67 -15.43 10.58 6.18
N VAL A 68 -15.20 11.54 5.29
CA VAL A 68 -15.46 12.97 5.54
C VAL A 68 -16.40 13.57 4.49
N GLY A 69 -17.69 13.20 4.57
CA GLY A 69 -18.78 14.07 4.16
C GLY A 69 -19.78 13.51 3.16
N GLU A 70 -21.03 13.46 3.64
CA GLU A 70 -22.31 13.51 2.90
C GLU A 70 -22.94 12.16 2.53
N GLY A 71 -23.54 11.54 3.55
CA GLY A 71 -24.52 10.48 3.43
C GLY A 71 -24.98 10.06 4.81
N SER A 72 -25.98 10.75 5.35
CA SER A 72 -26.75 10.31 6.51
C SER A 72 -27.34 8.92 6.23
N GLY A 73 -26.63 7.89 6.67
CA GLY A 73 -27.02 6.49 6.55
C GLY A 73 -26.41 5.74 7.70
N ASP A 74 -27.22 5.55 8.74
CA ASP A 74 -26.93 4.72 9.90
C ASP A 74 -26.80 3.27 9.40
N TYR A 75 -25.57 2.84 9.12
CA TYR A 75 -25.24 1.43 8.89
C TYR A 75 -23.95 1.10 9.65
N ASP A 76 -24.15 0.78 10.92
CA ASP A 76 -23.25 0.03 11.77
C ASP A 76 -23.04 -1.38 11.20
N VAL A 77 -22.02 -1.59 10.37
CA VAL A 77 -21.47 -2.94 10.12
C VAL A 77 -19.98 -2.86 9.76
N GLY A 78 -19.14 -3.49 10.58
CA GLY A 78 -18.00 -4.24 10.05
C GLY A 78 -16.62 -3.67 10.35
N GLU A 79 -16.20 -3.86 11.59
CA GLU A 79 -14.81 -3.95 12.04
C GLU A 79 -13.88 -4.62 11.00
N SER A 80 -13.18 -3.81 10.20
CA SER A 80 -12.07 -4.31 9.38
C SER A 80 -10.81 -4.26 10.22
N SER A 81 -10.45 -5.46 10.68
CA SER A 81 -9.31 -5.75 11.52
C SER A 81 -8.05 -5.01 11.06
N ALA A 82 -7.46 -4.30 12.02
CA ALA A 82 -6.11 -3.79 11.90
C ALA A 82 -5.16 -4.96 11.67
N ILE A 83 -4.64 -5.10 10.45
CA ILE A 83 -3.47 -5.95 10.21
C ILE A 83 -2.25 -5.14 10.65
N SER A 84 -1.97 -5.25 11.94
CA SER A 84 -0.63 -5.06 12.46
C SER A 84 0.18 -6.30 12.13
N SER A 85 1.26 -6.18 11.38
CA SER A 85 2.43 -7.04 11.60
C SER A 85 3.66 -6.44 10.96
N GLY A 86 4.46 -5.80 11.81
CA GLY A 86 5.86 -5.58 11.54
C GLY A 86 6.65 -6.84 11.88
N ARG A 87 7.68 -7.09 11.05
CA ARG A 87 8.76 -8.07 11.22
C ARG A 87 8.37 -9.51 10.88
N ASN A 88 8.31 -9.85 9.58
CA ASN A 88 8.87 -11.06 8.94
C ASN A 88 8.38 -11.18 7.47
N ALA A 89 8.66 -10.18 6.63
CA ALA A 89 8.08 -10.04 5.28
C ALA A 89 8.21 -11.28 4.37
N ALA A 90 9.27 -12.09 4.52
CA ALA A 90 9.45 -13.29 3.69
C ALA A 90 8.64 -14.51 4.15
N LYS A 91 8.20 -14.57 5.42
CA LYS A 91 7.38 -15.67 5.93
C LYS A 91 5.90 -15.43 5.64
N ASP A 92 5.46 -14.18 5.74
CA ASP A 92 4.08 -13.79 5.50
C ASP A 92 3.67 -14.03 4.02
N GLU A 93 4.56 -13.76 3.06
CA GLU A 93 4.30 -14.01 1.64
C GLU A 93 4.12 -15.51 1.31
N ILE A 94 4.83 -16.40 2.01
CA ILE A 94 4.72 -17.86 1.82
C ILE A 94 3.41 -18.38 2.42
N GLU A 95 2.97 -17.82 3.54
CA GLU A 95 1.70 -18.18 4.18
C GLU A 95 0.49 -17.76 3.32
N ASP A 96 0.58 -16.60 2.65
CA ASP A 96 -0.45 -16.14 1.71
C ASP A 96 -0.61 -17.05 0.49
N LEU A 97 0.49 -17.55 -0.09
CA LEU A 97 0.39 -18.52 -1.19
C LEU A 97 -0.27 -19.83 -0.73
N SER A 98 0.07 -20.32 0.47
CA SER A 98 -0.56 -21.51 1.06
C SER A 98 -2.08 -21.33 1.21
N ARG A 99 -2.52 -20.14 1.62
CA ARG A 99 -3.95 -19.81 1.75
C ARG A 99 -4.68 -19.86 0.40
N ILE A 100 -4.05 -19.39 -0.67
CA ILE A 100 -4.62 -19.42 -2.02
C ILE A 100 -4.83 -20.86 -2.48
N PHE A 101 -3.81 -21.72 -2.38
CA PHE A 101 -3.92 -23.12 -2.82
C PHE A 101 -4.96 -23.91 -2.01
N LYS A 102 -5.04 -23.69 -0.69
CA LYS A 102 -6.09 -24.29 0.15
C LYS A 102 -7.49 -23.86 -0.27
N THR A 103 -7.65 -22.59 -0.66
CA THR A 103 -8.95 -22.07 -1.12
C THR A 103 -9.35 -22.69 -2.46
N LEU A 104 -8.39 -22.83 -3.39
CA LEU A 104 -8.64 -23.48 -4.69
C LEU A 104 -9.00 -24.95 -4.52
N ALA A 105 -8.33 -25.69 -3.63
CA ALA A 105 -8.66 -27.08 -3.32
C ALA A 105 -10.10 -27.22 -2.84
N ARG A 106 -10.52 -26.37 -1.89
CA ARG A 106 -11.90 -26.37 -1.38
C ARG A 106 -12.93 -26.10 -2.48
N ILE A 107 -12.64 -25.16 -3.40
CA ILE A 107 -13.53 -24.86 -4.53
C ILE A 107 -13.64 -26.05 -5.48
N SER A 108 -12.51 -26.72 -5.76
CA SER A 108 -12.48 -27.91 -6.63
C SER A 108 -13.37 -29.02 -6.08
N GLU A 109 -13.29 -29.31 -4.77
CA GLU A 109 -14.12 -30.30 -4.10
C GLU A 109 -15.60 -29.90 -4.04
N GLU A 110 -15.90 -28.65 -3.68
CA GLU A 110 -17.29 -28.18 -3.49
C GLU A 110 -18.05 -28.09 -4.81
N LYS A 111 -17.35 -27.76 -5.91
CA LYS A 111 -17.96 -27.52 -7.21
C LYS A 111 -17.77 -28.65 -8.21
N ASP A 112 -17.05 -29.71 -7.84
CA ASP A 112 -16.70 -30.83 -8.73
C ASP A 112 -16.05 -30.34 -10.04
N VAL A 113 -15.05 -29.46 -9.90
CA VAL A 113 -14.33 -28.86 -11.04
C VAL A 113 -12.83 -29.11 -10.96
N GLU A 114 -12.22 -29.34 -12.11
CA GLU A 114 -10.77 -29.42 -12.24
C GLU A 114 -10.16 -28.02 -12.39
N ILE A 115 -9.20 -27.68 -11.53
CA ILE A 115 -8.49 -26.39 -11.55
C ILE A 115 -7.00 -26.65 -11.80
N SER A 116 -6.47 -26.13 -12.91
CA SER A 116 -5.04 -26.21 -13.24
C SER A 116 -4.38 -24.82 -13.21
N VAL A 117 -3.19 -24.72 -12.60
CA VAL A 117 -2.45 -23.45 -12.43
C VAL A 117 -1.00 -23.62 -12.89
N ASN A 118 -0.57 -22.80 -13.86
CA ASN A 118 0.82 -22.76 -14.32
C ASN A 118 1.59 -21.67 -13.58
N VAL A 119 2.52 -22.08 -12.70
CA VAL A 119 3.33 -21.16 -11.89
C VAL A 119 4.76 -21.10 -12.43
N THR A 120 5.27 -19.89 -12.67
CA THR A 120 6.68 -19.66 -13.04
C THR A 120 7.36 -18.84 -11.95
N ILE A 121 8.39 -19.42 -11.31
CA ILE A 121 9.20 -18.74 -10.28
C ILE A 121 10.50 -18.27 -10.93
N ARG A 122 10.81 -16.98 -10.84
CA ARG A 122 12.08 -16.41 -11.31
C ARG A 122 12.87 -15.86 -10.13
N LYS A 123 14.11 -16.30 -9.99
CA LYS A 123 15.04 -15.73 -9.00
C LYS A 123 15.46 -14.34 -9.47
N GLY A 124 15.13 -13.30 -8.71
CA GLY A 124 15.64 -11.96 -8.95
C GLY A 124 17.17 -11.95 -8.83
N LYS A 125 17.86 -11.33 -9.79
CA LYS A 125 19.31 -11.10 -9.71
C LYS A 125 19.55 -10.00 -8.66
N GLY A 126 19.65 -10.40 -7.39
CA GLY A 126 20.03 -9.47 -6.32
C GLY A 126 21.43 -8.95 -6.58
N THR A 127 21.57 -7.66 -6.85
CA THR A 127 22.85 -6.96 -6.81
C THR A 127 23.25 -6.84 -5.35
N ALA A 128 24.08 -7.78 -4.89
CA ALA A 128 24.82 -7.60 -3.65
C ALA A 128 25.89 -6.53 -3.93
N GLU A 129 25.59 -5.28 -3.59
CA GLU A 129 26.63 -4.26 -3.46
C GLU A 129 27.42 -4.56 -2.18
N GLU A 130 28.52 -5.29 -2.32
CA GLU A 130 29.55 -5.40 -1.30
C GLU A 130 30.27 -4.04 -1.18
N ASN A 131 29.78 -3.20 -0.27
CA ASN A 131 30.53 -2.04 0.22
C ASN A 131 31.71 -2.53 1.08
N ASN A 132 32.81 -2.91 0.44
CA ASN A 132 34.10 -3.05 1.10
C ASN A 132 34.82 -1.69 1.09
N GLN A 133 34.58 -0.88 2.11
CA GLN A 133 35.32 0.36 2.35
C GLN A 133 35.94 0.36 3.75
N GLY A 134 37.25 0.08 3.76
CA GLY A 134 38.22 0.75 4.63
C GLY A 134 38.36 0.24 6.07
N ASN A 135 39.54 -0.28 6.41
CA ASN A 135 40.58 0.52 7.07
C ASN A 135 41.72 -0.40 7.53
N GLU A 136 42.91 -0.24 6.95
CA GLU A 136 44.14 -0.66 7.60
C GLU A 136 45.07 0.55 7.70
N LYS A 137 45.06 1.16 8.90
CA LYS A 137 46.03 2.14 9.37
C LYS A 137 46.85 1.47 10.47
N THR A 138 48.11 1.16 10.19
CA THR A 138 49.16 0.92 11.20
C THR A 138 50.48 0.77 10.44
N LYS A 139 51.63 1.34 10.81
CA LYS A 139 52.04 2.45 11.67
C LYS A 139 53.50 2.69 11.29
#